data_AF-A0A450YGD4-F1
#
_entry.id   AF-A0A450YGD4-F1
#
_cell.length_a   1.000
_cell.length_b   1.000
_cell.length_c   1.000
_cell.angle_alpha   90.00
_cell.angle_beta   90.00
_cell.angle_gamma   90.00
#
_symmetry.space_group_name_H-M   'P 1'
#
loop_
_entity.id
_entity.type
_entity.pdbx_description
1 polymer ?
#
loop_
_entity_poly.entity_id
_entity_poly.type
_entity_poly.pdbx_seq_one_letter_code
_entity_poly.pdbx_strand_id
1 'polypeptide(L)'
;MVASQARAKQDHDRKDDRLAALVEKIKTNLRYAENTVGFDDGKLKLIGWRGRKAPGHLMPPGQARNLESPDRGDGWIALAWAAPAEGGKVSAYRVERRAPGDDAWTRIDTAMETEARVSNQPQGEKFEFCVVAANKAGDGARSNVVTAVL
;
A
#
# COMPACT_ATOMS: atom_id res chain seq x y z
N MET A 1 43.75 29.71 -4.86
CA MET A 1 42.27 29.62 -4.78
C MET A 1 41.74 28.18 -4.79
N VAL A 2 42.20 27.32 -5.71
CA VAL A 2 41.67 25.94 -5.82
C VAL A 2 42.00 25.06 -4.59
N ALA A 3 43.22 25.15 -4.05
CA ALA A 3 43.63 24.34 -2.90
C ALA A 3 42.91 24.70 -1.57
N SER A 4 42.53 25.98 -1.40
CA SER A 4 41.77 26.43 -0.23
C SER A 4 40.31 26.02 -0.30
N GLN A 5 39.71 26.02 -1.50
CA GLN A 5 38.37 25.49 -1.74
C GLN A 5 38.30 23.96 -1.57
N ALA A 6 39.34 23.24 -1.99
CA ALA A 6 39.42 21.78 -1.81
C ALA A 6 39.50 21.37 -0.33
N ARG A 7 40.28 22.08 0.49
CA ARG A 7 40.37 21.83 1.94
C ARG A 7 39.05 22.14 2.66
N ALA A 8 38.39 23.25 2.31
CA ALA A 8 37.09 23.59 2.86
C ALA A 8 36.02 22.52 2.53
N LYS A 9 36.02 21.99 1.31
CA LYS A 9 35.13 20.88 0.92
C LYS A 9 35.41 19.62 1.74
N GLN A 10 36.68 19.25 1.89
CA GLN A 10 37.09 18.07 2.65
C GLN A 10 36.70 18.17 4.15
N ASP A 11 36.75 19.38 4.72
CA ASP A 11 36.29 19.63 6.09
C ASP A 11 34.76 19.54 6.23
N HIS A 12 34.01 19.90 5.18
CA HIS A 12 32.55 19.74 5.15
C HIS A 12 32.17 18.26 5.06
N ASP A 13 32.77 17.53 4.13
CA ASP A 13 32.52 16.09 3.96
C ASP A 13 32.79 15.32 5.27
N ARG A 14 33.87 15.67 5.98
CA ARG A 14 34.21 15.07 7.29
C ARG A 14 33.17 15.38 8.38
N LYS A 15 32.59 16.58 8.37
CA LYS A 15 31.53 16.95 9.30
C LYS A 15 30.25 16.20 8.99
N ASP A 16 29.94 16.01 7.71
CA ASP A 16 28.78 15.25 7.24
C ASP A 16 28.90 13.77 7.62
N ASP A 17 30.07 13.15 7.44
CA ASP A 17 30.34 11.78 7.89
C ASP A 17 30.16 11.63 9.41
N ARG A 18 30.67 12.61 10.17
CA ARG A 18 30.57 12.62 11.64
C ARG A 18 29.13 12.82 12.09
N LEU A 19 28.37 13.64 11.38
CA LEU A 19 26.94 13.85 11.62
C LEU A 19 26.16 12.55 11.32
N ALA A 20 26.44 11.89 10.20
CA ALA A 20 25.81 10.61 9.85
C ALA A 20 26.07 9.55 10.92
N ALA A 21 27.31 9.44 11.41
CA ALA A 21 27.66 8.52 12.49
C ALA A 21 26.94 8.85 13.81
N LEU A 22 26.74 10.13 14.12
CA LEU A 22 26.00 10.56 15.31
C LEU A 22 24.51 10.24 15.20
N VAL A 23 23.92 10.47 14.02
CA VAL A 23 22.52 10.15 13.72
C VAL A 23 22.26 8.65 13.90
N GLU A 24 23.13 7.77 13.41
CA GLU A 24 22.98 6.32 13.60
C GLU A 24 23.08 5.88 15.07
N LYS A 25 23.96 6.51 15.85
CA LYS A 25 24.03 6.27 17.30
C LYS A 25 22.76 6.70 18.02
N ILE A 26 22.20 7.85 17.66
CA ILE A 26 20.93 8.35 18.24
C ILE A 26 19.77 7.42 17.87
N LYS A 27 19.69 6.94 16.62
CA LYS A 27 18.68 5.97 16.19
C LYS A 27 18.76 4.67 17.00
N THR A 28 19.97 4.18 17.26
CA THR A 28 20.18 2.97 18.08
C THR A 28 19.70 3.17 19.51
N ASN A 29 20.03 4.31 20.13
CA ASN A 29 19.57 4.64 21.49
C ASN A 29 18.05 4.76 21.57
N LEU A 30 17.43 5.40 20.57
CA LEU A 30 15.97 5.51 20.47
C LEU A 30 15.33 4.11 20.41
N ARG A 31 15.86 3.24 19.56
CA ARG A 31 15.34 1.87 19.39
C ARG A 31 15.48 1.03 20.66
N TYR A 32 16.57 1.22 21.40
CA TYR A 32 16.76 0.58 22.70
C TYR A 32 15.70 1.05 23.71
N ALA A 33 15.54 2.37 23.87
CA ALA A 33 14.55 2.94 24.78
C ALA A 33 13.11 2.50 24.45
N GLU A 34 12.74 2.52 23.16
CA GLU A 34 11.44 2.06 22.67
C GLU A 34 11.18 0.57 22.96
N ASN A 35 12.16 -0.30 22.73
CA ASN A 35 12.05 -1.73 22.99
C ASN A 35 11.93 -2.03 24.50
N THR A 36 12.70 -1.34 25.35
CA THR A 36 12.66 -1.54 26.81
C THR A 36 11.28 -1.28 27.40
N VAL A 37 10.54 -0.30 26.84
CA VAL A 37 9.21 0.07 27.33
C VAL A 37 8.08 -0.53 26.50
N GLY A 38 8.37 -1.37 25.52
CA GLY A 38 7.37 -1.99 24.65
C GLY A 38 6.54 -0.97 23.84
N PHE A 39 7.17 0.13 23.42
CA PHE A 39 6.51 1.26 22.73
C PHE A 39 5.39 1.96 23.52
N ASP A 40 5.34 1.79 24.84
CA ASP A 40 4.41 2.50 25.72
C ASP A 40 4.68 4.02 25.72
N ASP A 41 3.75 4.79 25.18
CA ASP A 41 3.87 6.25 25.05
C ASP A 41 3.94 6.96 26.42
N GLY A 42 3.31 6.41 27.46
CA GLY A 42 3.37 6.96 28.82
C GLY A 42 4.76 6.84 29.41
N LYS A 43 5.41 5.68 29.25
CA LYS A 43 6.78 5.44 29.71
C LYS A 43 7.82 6.23 28.91
N LEU A 44 7.61 6.41 27.60
CA LEU A 44 8.49 7.23 26.76
C LEU A 44 8.43 8.71 27.17
N LYS A 45 7.25 9.23 27.54
CA LYS A 45 7.11 10.61 28.02
C LYS A 45 7.92 10.92 29.27
N LEU A 46 8.09 9.95 30.18
CA LEU A 46 8.85 10.13 31.41
C LEU A 46 10.33 10.45 31.17
N ILE A 47 10.90 9.98 30.06
CA ILE A 47 12.29 10.25 29.69
C ILE A 47 12.43 11.46 28.75
N GLY A 48 11.34 12.20 28.49
CA GLY A 48 11.32 13.34 27.56
C GLY A 48 11.21 12.94 26.10
N TRP A 49 10.91 11.68 25.81
CA TRP A 49 10.71 11.16 24.45
C TRP A 49 9.22 11.09 24.16
N ARG A 50 8.84 11.26 22.89
CA ARG A 50 7.46 10.97 22.47
C ARG A 50 7.43 9.58 21.86
N GLY A 51 6.39 8.81 22.14
CA GLY A 51 6.12 7.60 21.37
C GLY A 51 5.99 7.93 19.89
N ARG A 52 6.23 6.93 19.03
CA ARG A 52 5.87 7.06 17.63
C ARG A 52 4.39 7.44 17.57
N LYS A 53 4.07 8.47 16.79
CA LYS A 53 2.67 8.80 16.48
C LYS A 53 2.04 7.51 15.99
N ALA A 54 1.09 6.98 16.77
CA ALA A 54 0.31 5.83 16.34
C ALA A 54 -0.20 6.15 14.93
N PRO A 55 -0.14 5.21 13.96
CA PRO A 55 -0.79 5.42 12.69
C PRO A 55 -2.20 5.93 13.01
N GLY A 56 -2.54 7.15 12.56
CA GLY A 56 -3.88 7.69 12.80
C GLY A 56 -4.87 6.63 12.34
N HIS A 57 -5.95 6.42 13.10
CA HIS A 57 -6.89 5.31 12.87
C HIS A 57 -7.21 5.20 11.38
N LEU A 58 -6.55 4.27 10.70
CA LEU A 58 -6.74 4.06 9.28
C LEU A 58 -8.05 3.30 9.18
N MET A 59 -9.00 3.85 8.43
CA MET A 59 -10.22 3.14 8.10
C MET A 59 -9.96 2.31 6.85
N PRO A 60 -10.51 1.09 6.75
CA PRO A 60 -10.55 0.37 5.49
C PRO A 60 -11.24 1.23 4.42
N PRO A 61 -10.89 1.08 3.13
CA PRO A 61 -11.59 1.77 2.06
C PRO A 61 -13.06 1.33 1.97
N GLY A 62 -13.90 2.18 1.39
CA GLY A 62 -15.26 1.77 1.02
C GLY A 62 -15.30 0.85 -0.19
N GLN A 63 -16.51 0.61 -0.69
CA GLN A 63 -16.76 -0.22 -1.87
C GLN A 63 -16.31 0.50 -3.16
N ALA A 64 -15.58 -0.20 -4.03
CA ALA A 64 -15.35 0.28 -5.39
C ALA A 64 -16.66 0.28 -6.17
N ARG A 65 -16.86 1.28 -7.04
CA ARG A 65 -18.16 1.55 -7.69
C ARG A 65 -18.04 1.37 -9.20
N ASN A 66 -19.17 1.18 -9.88
CA ASN A 66 -19.27 1.19 -11.34
C ASN A 66 -18.24 0.26 -12.02
N LEU A 67 -18.05 -0.96 -11.51
CA LEU A 67 -17.20 -1.92 -12.19
C LEU A 67 -17.84 -2.31 -13.54
N GLU A 68 -17.08 -2.16 -14.61
CA GLU A 68 -17.44 -2.49 -15.98
C GLU A 68 -16.28 -3.19 -16.71
N SER A 69 -16.59 -3.91 -17.79
CA SER A 69 -15.61 -4.55 -18.65
C SER A 69 -15.65 -3.92 -20.05
N PRO A 70 -14.89 -2.84 -20.31
CA PRO A 70 -14.96 -2.11 -21.58
C PRO A 70 -14.54 -2.96 -22.78
N ASP A 71 -13.63 -3.92 -22.58
CA ASP A 71 -13.14 -4.81 -23.63
C ASP A 71 -12.74 -6.18 -23.08
N ARG A 72 -12.76 -7.21 -23.92
CA ARG A 72 -12.40 -8.59 -23.57
C ARG A 72 -12.06 -9.41 -24.80
N GLY A 73 -11.29 -10.47 -24.62
CA GLY A 73 -11.03 -11.47 -25.65
C GLY A 73 -10.58 -12.79 -25.03
N ASP A 74 -10.13 -13.71 -25.89
CA ASP A 74 -9.83 -15.08 -25.47
C ASP A 74 -8.71 -15.11 -24.42
N GLY A 75 -9.08 -15.41 -23.18
CA GLY A 75 -8.16 -15.50 -22.04
C GLY A 75 -7.69 -14.17 -21.47
N TRP A 76 -8.37 -13.05 -21.77
CA TRP A 76 -8.10 -11.76 -21.14
C TRP A 76 -9.32 -10.85 -21.04
N ILE A 77 -9.33 -9.97 -20.03
CA ILE A 77 -10.40 -8.98 -19.80
C ILE A 77 -9.82 -7.64 -19.39
N ALA A 78 -10.36 -6.55 -19.93
CA ALA A 78 -10.14 -5.21 -19.41
C ALA A 78 -11.28 -4.87 -18.44
N LEU A 79 -10.93 -4.32 -17.28
CA LEU A 79 -11.84 -3.91 -16.22
C LEU A 79 -11.57 -2.44 -15.89
N ALA A 80 -12.64 -1.66 -15.75
CA ALA A 80 -12.59 -0.27 -15.31
C ALA A 80 -13.62 -0.06 -14.19
N TRP A 81 -13.30 0.79 -13.22
CA TRP A 81 -14.19 1.09 -12.10
C TRP A 81 -13.98 2.52 -11.59
N ALA A 82 -14.78 2.92 -10.61
CA ALA A 82 -14.66 4.16 -9.88
C ALA A 82 -14.20 3.93 -8.43
N ALA A 83 -13.39 4.86 -7.92
CA ALA A 83 -12.93 4.81 -6.54
C ALA A 83 -14.10 4.88 -5.53
N PRO A 84 -13.93 4.32 -4.33
CA PRO A 84 -14.90 4.46 -3.25
C PRO A 84 -15.22 5.92 -2.94
N ALA A 85 -16.50 6.22 -2.71
CA ALA A 85 -16.92 7.55 -2.26
C ALA A 85 -16.70 7.75 -0.75
N GLU A 86 -16.71 6.66 0.00
CA GLU A 86 -16.63 6.64 1.47
C GLU A 86 -15.46 5.76 1.94
N GLY A 87 -15.07 5.92 3.21
CA GLY A 87 -14.03 5.13 3.86
C GLY A 87 -12.63 5.72 3.77
N GLY A 88 -11.61 4.90 4.02
CA GLY A 88 -10.22 5.33 4.01
C GLY A 88 -9.60 5.43 2.61
N LYS A 89 -8.48 6.17 2.51
CA LYS A 89 -7.72 6.31 1.27
C LYS A 89 -7.29 4.94 0.75
N VAL A 90 -7.59 4.67 -0.52
CA VAL A 90 -7.19 3.45 -1.23
C VAL A 90 -5.68 3.44 -1.45
N SER A 91 -5.05 2.29 -1.23
CA SER A 91 -3.64 2.05 -1.58
C SER A 91 -3.48 1.13 -2.79
N ALA A 92 -4.39 0.18 -2.97
CA ALA A 92 -4.45 -0.72 -4.12
C ALA A 92 -5.86 -1.28 -4.30
N TYR A 93 -6.13 -1.89 -5.44
CA TYR A 93 -7.33 -2.64 -5.74
C TYR A 93 -6.96 -4.10 -5.99
N ARG A 94 -7.71 -5.03 -5.40
CA ARG A 94 -7.58 -6.46 -5.67
C ARG A 94 -8.67 -6.85 -6.64
N VAL A 95 -8.27 -7.43 -7.76
CA VAL A 95 -9.22 -8.00 -8.72
C VAL A 95 -9.41 -9.45 -8.34
N GLU A 96 -10.67 -9.83 -8.12
CA GLU A 96 -11.05 -11.18 -7.74
C GLU A 96 -11.99 -11.77 -8.79
N ARG A 97 -11.93 -13.09 -8.92
CA ARG A 97 -12.73 -13.88 -9.85
C ARG A 97 -13.27 -15.13 -9.19
N ARG A 98 -14.43 -15.59 -9.64
CA ARG A 98 -14.97 -16.93 -9.32
C ARG A 98 -15.73 -17.51 -10.50
N ALA A 99 -15.98 -18.82 -10.48
CA ALA A 99 -16.95 -19.41 -11.38
C ALA A 99 -18.38 -19.01 -10.96
N PRO A 100 -19.33 -18.90 -11.89
CA PRO A 100 -20.73 -18.60 -11.57
C PRO A 100 -21.29 -19.62 -10.59
N GLY A 101 -21.77 -19.15 -9.44
CA GLY A 101 -22.33 -20.01 -8.38
C GLY A 101 -21.32 -20.55 -7.37
N ASP A 102 -20.01 -20.31 -7.57
CA ASP A 102 -19.02 -20.63 -6.52
C ASP A 102 -19.09 -19.62 -5.37
N ASP A 103 -18.83 -20.09 -4.15
CA ASP A 103 -18.75 -19.23 -2.96
C ASP A 103 -17.36 -18.59 -2.80
N ALA A 104 -16.32 -19.22 -3.38
CA ALA A 104 -14.94 -18.82 -3.17
C ALA A 104 -14.44 -17.85 -4.26
N TRP A 105 -13.99 -16.67 -3.83
CA TRP A 105 -13.32 -15.70 -4.69
C TRP A 105 -11.82 -15.94 -4.71
N THR A 106 -11.23 -15.92 -5.91
CA THR A 106 -9.79 -16.03 -6.13
C THR A 106 -9.23 -14.70 -6.59
N ARG A 107 -8.20 -14.18 -5.90
CA ARG A 107 -7.47 -13.00 -6.37
C ARG A 107 -6.65 -13.36 -7.61
N ILE A 108 -6.89 -12.62 -8.68
CA ILE A 108 -6.25 -12.83 -9.99
C ILE A 108 -5.30 -11.70 -10.35
N ASP A 109 -5.50 -10.49 -9.82
CA ASP A 109 -4.64 -9.34 -10.11
C ASP A 109 -4.67 -8.27 -9.01
N THR A 110 -3.76 -7.30 -9.10
CA THR A 110 -3.66 -6.14 -8.21
C THR A 110 -3.37 -4.88 -9.00
N ALA A 111 -4.27 -3.90 -8.93
CA ALA A 111 -4.12 -2.61 -9.60
C ALA A 111 -3.83 -1.48 -8.61
N MET A 112 -3.09 -0.47 -9.06
CA MET A 112 -2.87 0.78 -8.31
C MET A 112 -3.82 1.88 -8.79
N GLU A 113 -4.34 1.74 -10.00
CA GLU A 113 -5.29 2.65 -10.63
C GLU A 113 -6.69 2.03 -10.68
N THR A 114 -7.66 2.77 -11.23
CA THR A 114 -9.05 2.32 -11.33
C THR A 114 -9.35 1.54 -12.61
N GLU A 115 -8.32 0.93 -13.18
CA GLU A 115 -8.39 0.07 -14.35
C GLU A 115 -7.36 -1.07 -14.22
N ALA A 116 -7.68 -2.21 -14.84
CA ALA A 116 -6.78 -3.35 -14.94
C ALA A 116 -7.06 -4.16 -16.20
N ARG A 117 -5.99 -4.69 -16.80
CA ARG A 117 -6.09 -5.72 -17.84
C ARG A 117 -5.58 -7.03 -17.28
N VAL A 118 -6.50 -7.97 -17.07
CA VAL A 118 -6.18 -9.30 -16.56
C VAL A 118 -6.02 -10.25 -17.74
N SER A 119 -4.85 -10.87 -17.84
CA SER A 119 -4.51 -11.86 -18.87
C SER A 119 -4.42 -13.27 -18.29
N ASN A 120 -4.10 -14.26 -19.12
CA ASN A 120 -3.88 -15.67 -18.74
C ASN A 120 -5.08 -16.30 -18.01
N GLN A 121 -6.29 -15.93 -18.43
CA GLN A 121 -7.52 -16.56 -17.96
C GLN A 121 -7.83 -17.81 -18.80
N PRO A 122 -8.40 -18.87 -18.21
CA PRO A 122 -9.04 -19.96 -18.94
C PRO A 122 -10.01 -19.44 -20.00
N GLN A 123 -9.91 -20.01 -21.19
CA GLN A 123 -10.71 -19.66 -22.37
C GLN A 123 -11.97 -20.53 -22.47
N GLY A 124 -13.02 -19.99 -23.06
CA GLY A 124 -14.33 -20.63 -23.25
C GLY A 124 -15.17 -20.72 -21.98
N GLU A 125 -14.72 -20.17 -20.85
CA GLU A 125 -15.37 -20.30 -19.56
C GLU A 125 -16.01 -18.99 -19.09
N LYS A 126 -17.17 -19.11 -18.45
CA LYS A 126 -17.88 -17.99 -17.85
C LYS A 126 -17.30 -17.73 -16.45
N PHE A 127 -16.99 -16.47 -16.16
CA PHE A 127 -16.48 -16.04 -14.87
C PHE A 127 -17.23 -14.81 -14.35
N GLU A 128 -17.23 -14.67 -13.03
CA GLU A 128 -17.68 -13.50 -12.31
C GLU A 128 -16.47 -12.76 -11.73
N PHE A 129 -16.42 -11.45 -11.94
CA PHE A 129 -15.32 -10.57 -11.53
C PHE A 129 -15.83 -9.52 -10.55
N CYS A 130 -15.06 -9.24 -9.52
CA CYS A 130 -15.27 -8.09 -8.64
C CYS A 130 -13.95 -7.44 -8.25
N VAL A 131 -14.03 -6.22 -7.75
CA VAL A 131 -12.87 -5.46 -7.28
C VAL A 131 -13.04 -5.06 -5.82
N VAL A 132 -11.97 -5.20 -5.05
CA VAL A 132 -11.91 -4.83 -3.63
C VAL A 132 -10.85 -3.76 -3.44
N ALA A 133 -11.25 -2.59 -2.94
CA ALA A 133 -10.29 -1.55 -2.55
C ALA A 133 -9.61 -1.92 -1.23
N ALA A 134 -8.29 -1.72 -1.13
CA ALA A 134 -7.49 -2.15 0.01
C ALA A 134 -6.49 -1.07 0.47
N ASN A 135 -6.24 -1.03 1.77
CA ASN A 135 -5.15 -0.26 2.38
C ASN A 135 -4.57 -0.99 3.60
N LYS A 136 -3.67 -0.35 4.36
CA LYS A 136 -3.03 -0.94 5.55
C LYS A 136 -4.01 -1.26 6.70
N ALA A 137 -5.20 -0.65 6.72
CA ALA A 137 -6.24 -0.99 7.70
C ALA A 137 -7.01 -2.26 7.33
N GLY A 138 -7.03 -2.60 6.05
CA GLY A 138 -7.71 -3.79 5.55
C GLY A 138 -8.36 -3.57 4.20
N ASP A 139 -9.24 -4.50 3.88
CA ASP A 139 -9.97 -4.58 2.62
C ASP A 139 -11.37 -3.97 2.81
N GLY A 140 -11.85 -3.27 1.78
CA GLY A 140 -13.20 -2.76 1.69
C GLY A 140 -14.20 -3.83 1.24
N ALA A 141 -15.44 -3.43 1.04
CA ALA A 141 -16.45 -4.30 0.43
C ALA A 141 -16.15 -4.54 -1.07
N ARG A 142 -16.54 -5.72 -1.56
CA ARG A 142 -16.51 -6.07 -2.99
C ARG A 142 -17.43 -5.15 -3.78
N SER A 143 -17.00 -4.72 -4.97
CA SER A 143 -17.83 -3.97 -5.93
C SER A 143 -19.06 -4.77 -6.39
N ASN A 144 -19.85 -4.18 -7.29
CA ASN A 144 -20.74 -4.97 -8.13
C ASN A 144 -19.96 -6.05 -8.91
N VAL A 145 -20.67 -7.10 -9.30
CA VAL A 145 -20.11 -8.21 -10.07
C VAL A 145 -20.27 -7.93 -11.56
N VAL A 146 -19.23 -8.18 -12.33
CA VAL A 146 -19.27 -8.24 -13.80
C VAL A 146 -19.10 -9.68 -14.23
N THR A 147 -20.00 -10.15 -15.10
CA THR A 147 -19.95 -11.50 -15.63
C THR A 147 -19.49 -11.47 -17.08
N ALA A 148 -18.47 -12.25 -17.41
CA ALA A 148 -17.93 -12.34 -18.77
C ALA A 148 -17.57 -13.79 -19.13
N VAL A 149 -17.67 -14.11 -20.41
CA VAL A 149 -17.11 -15.33 -20.99
C VAL A 149 -15.79 -14.92 -21.64
N LEU A 150 -14.70 -15.58 -21.28
CA LEU A 150 -13.34 -15.36 -21.79
C LEU A 150 -12.89 -16.49 -22.70
#